data_AF-P41093-F1
#
_entry.id   AF-P41093-F1
#
_cell.length_a   1.000
_cell.length_b   1.000
_cell.length_c   1.000
_cell.angle_alpha   90.00
_cell.angle_beta   90.00
_cell.angle_gamma   90.00
#
_symmetry.space_group_name_H-M   'P 1'
#
loop_
_entity.id
_entity.type
_entity.pdbx_description
1 polymer ?
#
loop_
_entity_poly.entity_id
_entity_poly.type
_entity_poly.pdbx_seq_one_letter_code
_entity_poly.pdbx_strand_id
1 'polypeptide(L)'
;MRAKGLLKEYEVVGRKLPSEKEPQTPLYKMRIFAPDNIVAKSRFWYFLRQLKKFKKTTGEIVSIKQVYETSPVKIKNFGIWLRYDSRSGTHNMYREYRDLTVGGAVTQCYRDMGARHRARAHSIQIIKVDSIPAAKTRRVHVKQFHDSKIKFPLVQRVHHKGNRKLFSFRKPRTYFQ
;
A
#
# COMPACT_ATOMS: atom_id res chain seq x y z
N MET A 1 0.79 8.64 -10.68
CA MET A 1 -0.32 7.87 -10.06
C MET A 1 -0.92 8.68 -8.94
N ARG A 2 -2.25 8.75 -8.86
CA ARG A 2 -2.97 9.29 -7.70
C ARG A 2 -3.46 8.10 -6.87
N ALA A 3 -3.07 8.03 -5.59
CA ALA A 3 -3.56 6.99 -4.68
C ALA A 3 -4.98 7.37 -4.21
N LYS A 4 -5.99 7.03 -5.02
CA LYS A 4 -7.40 7.26 -4.72
C LYS A 4 -8.00 5.99 -4.11
N GLY A 5 -8.71 6.15 -2.98
CA GLY A 5 -9.41 5.04 -2.34
C GLY A 5 -8.46 4.01 -1.71
N LEU A 6 -8.91 2.76 -1.68
CA LEU A 6 -8.16 1.62 -1.19
C LEU A 6 -7.46 0.95 -2.38
N LEU A 7 -6.15 0.76 -2.27
CA LEU A 7 -5.35 0.16 -3.33
C LEU A 7 -5.58 -1.35 -3.40
N LYS A 8 -5.64 -1.87 -4.62
CA LYS A 8 -5.74 -3.29 -4.93
C LYS A 8 -4.38 -3.80 -5.39
N GLU A 9 -4.12 -5.06 -5.11
CA GLU A 9 -2.94 -5.76 -5.62
C GLU A 9 -3.24 -6.35 -7.00
N TYR A 10 -2.39 -6.07 -7.98
CA TYR A 10 -2.43 -6.67 -9.31
C TYR A 10 -1.13 -7.40 -9.57
N GLU A 11 -1.24 -8.65 -10.01
CA GLU A 11 -0.15 -9.36 -10.66
C GLU A 11 -0.19 -9.03 -12.15
N VAL A 12 0.86 -8.37 -12.63
CA VAL A 12 1.00 -7.99 -14.05
C VAL A 12 2.18 -8.75 -14.62
N VAL A 13 1.94 -9.49 -15.69
CA VAL A 13 2.95 -10.23 -16.44
C VAL A 13 3.04 -9.64 -17.84
N GLY A 14 4.25 -9.32 -18.28
CA GLY A 14 4.50 -8.80 -19.63
C GLY A 14 5.83 -9.27 -20.19
N ARG A 15 5.97 -9.14 -21.50
CA ARG A 15 7.17 -9.53 -22.25
C ARG A 15 7.43 -8.57 -23.40
N LYS A 16 8.59 -8.69 -24.04
CA LYS A 16 8.86 -8.06 -25.33
C LYS A 16 8.10 -8.78 -26.42
N LEU A 17 7.64 -8.05 -27.44
CA LEU A 17 7.11 -8.68 -28.64
C LEU A 17 8.19 -9.59 -29.26
N PRO A 18 7.88 -10.85 -29.57
CA PRO A 18 8.78 -11.72 -30.31
C PRO A 18 9.23 -11.06 -31.61
N SER A 19 10.50 -11.24 -31.95
CA SER A 19 11.10 -10.76 -33.19
C SER A 19 11.85 -11.92 -33.85
N GLU A 20 12.15 -11.82 -35.14
CA GLU A 20 12.91 -12.86 -35.85
C GLU A 20 14.25 -13.20 -35.16
N LYS A 21 14.91 -12.20 -34.57
CA LYS A 21 16.17 -12.37 -33.82
C LYS A 21 15.99 -13.02 -32.45
N GLU A 22 14.81 -12.90 -31.84
CA GLU A 22 14.53 -13.35 -30.48
C GLU A 22 13.07 -13.83 -30.41
N PRO A 23 12.80 -15.09 -30.83
CA PRO A 23 11.44 -15.63 -30.90
C PRO A 23 10.85 -15.95 -29.51
N GLN A 24 11.70 -16.37 -28.56
CA GLN A 24 11.28 -16.58 -27.17
C GLN A 24 11.82 -15.45 -26.28
N THR A 25 10.90 -14.61 -25.80
CA THR A 25 11.24 -13.49 -24.92
C THR A 25 10.87 -13.83 -23.47
N PRO A 26 11.70 -13.45 -22.49
CA PRO A 26 11.43 -13.75 -21.09
C PRO A 26 10.18 -13.00 -20.58
N LEU A 27 9.42 -13.68 -19.72
CA LEU A 27 8.27 -13.11 -19.02
C LEU A 27 8.71 -12.41 -17.74
N TYR A 28 8.26 -11.17 -17.57
CA TYR A 28 8.48 -10.39 -16.35
C TYR A 28 7.19 -10.24 -15.57
N LYS A 29 7.23 -10.64 -14.30
CA LYS A 29 6.11 -10.56 -13.36
C LYS A 29 6.36 -9.47 -12.32
N MET A 30 5.37 -8.60 -12.11
CA MET A 30 5.41 -7.58 -11.07
C MET A 30 4.12 -7.57 -10.26
N ARG A 31 4.28 -7.34 -8.96
CA ARG A 31 3.18 -7.02 -8.04
C ARG A 31 3.00 -5.50 -8.03
N ILE A 32 1.87 -5.02 -8.52
CA ILE A 32 1.57 -3.59 -8.66
C ILE A 32 0.36 -3.24 -7.79
N PHE A 33 0.52 -2.23 -6.94
CA PHE A 33 -0.58 -1.71 -6.13
C PHE A 33 -1.22 -0.51 -6.83
N ALA A 34 -2.51 -0.62 -7.17
CA ALA A 34 -3.24 0.43 -7.91
C ALA A 34 -4.75 0.47 -7.59
N PRO A 35 -5.43 1.60 -7.82
CA PRO A 35 -6.90 1.70 -7.66
C PRO A 35 -7.65 0.79 -8.65
N ASP A 36 -7.15 0.72 -9.88
CA ASP A 36 -7.75 0.00 -11.00
C ASP A 36 -6.68 -0.66 -11.88
N ASN A 37 -7.14 -1.50 -12.81
CA ASN A 37 -6.29 -2.24 -13.73
C ASN A 37 -5.59 -1.33 -14.77
N ILE A 38 -6.19 -0.20 -15.15
CA ILE A 38 -5.63 0.75 -16.13
C ILE A 38 -4.36 1.40 -15.55
N VAL A 39 -4.45 1.89 -14.31
CA VAL A 39 -3.33 2.45 -13.56
C VAL A 39 -2.28 1.37 -13.28
N ALA A 40 -2.70 0.13 -13.00
CA ALA A 40 -1.76 -0.99 -12.85
C ALA A 40 -0.93 -1.23 -14.11
N LYS A 41 -1.56 -1.30 -15.30
CA LYS A 41 -0.85 -1.40 -16.59
C LYS A 41 0.11 -0.23 -16.81
N SER A 42 -0.31 0.99 -16.53
CA SER A 42 0.53 2.18 -16.65
C SER A 42 1.77 2.12 -15.74
N ARG A 43 1.60 1.70 -14.47
CA ARG A 43 2.70 1.57 -13.52
C ARG A 43 3.63 0.41 -13.84
N PHE A 44 3.11 -0.71 -14.35
CA PHE A 44 3.93 -1.80 -14.85
C PHE A 44 4.91 -1.31 -15.92
N TRP A 45 4.43 -0.62 -16.96
CA TRP A 45 5.29 -0.07 -18.01
C TRP A 45 6.29 0.96 -17.48
N TYR A 46 5.89 1.80 -16.51
CA TYR A 46 6.79 2.75 -15.88
C TYR A 46 8.00 2.06 -15.23
N PHE A 47 7.77 1.01 -14.43
CA PHE A 47 8.85 0.29 -13.75
C PHE A 47 9.64 -0.59 -14.71
N LEU A 48 8.99 -1.27 -15.67
CA LEU A 48 9.66 -2.10 -16.65
C LEU A 48 10.65 -1.29 -17.51
N ARG A 49 10.28 -0.05 -17.87
CA ARG A 49 11.17 0.89 -18.57
C ARG A 49 12.42 1.23 -17.75
N GLN A 50 12.28 1.39 -16.44
CA GLN A 50 13.41 1.70 -15.55
C GLN A 50 14.35 0.49 -15.39
N LEU A 51 13.78 -0.71 -15.22
CA LEU A 51 14.55 -1.92 -14.90
C LEU A 51 15.15 -2.62 -16.12
N LYS A 52 14.41 -2.69 -17.24
CA LYS A 52 14.78 -3.48 -18.43
C LYS A 52 14.77 -2.68 -19.73
N LYS A 53 14.60 -1.35 -19.66
CA LYS A 53 14.55 -0.46 -20.84
C LYS A 53 13.47 -0.83 -21.88
N PHE A 54 12.44 -1.57 -21.46
CA PHE A 54 11.28 -1.91 -22.29
C PHE A 54 10.29 -0.75 -22.40
N LYS A 55 9.71 -0.58 -23.60
CA LYS A 55 8.65 0.39 -23.87
C LYS A 55 7.34 -0.34 -24.10
N LYS A 56 6.22 0.34 -23.82
CA LYS A 56 4.87 -0.16 -24.11
C LYS A 56 4.67 -0.51 -25.59
N THR A 57 5.35 0.19 -26.50
CA THR A 57 5.22 -0.02 -27.94
C THR A 57 5.97 -1.26 -28.45
N THR A 58 7.00 -1.71 -27.73
CA THR A 58 7.84 -2.85 -28.12
C THR A 58 7.54 -4.11 -27.32
N GLY A 59 6.54 -4.08 -26.46
CA GLY A 59 6.17 -5.18 -25.60
C GLY A 59 4.66 -5.29 -25.43
N GLU A 60 4.25 -6.38 -24.82
CA GLU A 60 2.86 -6.67 -24.53
C GLU A 60 2.69 -7.09 -23.06
N ILE A 61 1.48 -6.84 -22.53
CA ILE A 61 1.05 -7.40 -21.24
C ILE A 61 0.34 -8.71 -21.56
N VAL A 62 0.93 -9.82 -21.13
CA VAL A 62 0.42 -11.18 -21.35
C VAL A 62 -0.74 -11.47 -20.40
N SER A 63 -0.65 -11.01 -19.15
CA SER A 63 -1.68 -11.26 -18.14
C SER A 63 -1.75 -10.11 -17.14
N ILE A 64 -2.97 -9.78 -16.72
CA ILE A 64 -3.23 -8.92 -15.57
C ILE A 64 -4.31 -9.57 -14.71
N LYS A 65 -3.97 -9.86 -13.45
CA LYS A 65 -4.87 -10.50 -12.49
C LYS A 65 -4.91 -9.70 -11.21
N GLN A 66 -6.09 -9.46 -10.66
CA GLN A 66 -6.20 -8.93 -9.31
C GLN A 66 -5.89 -10.04 -8.32
N VAL A 67 -4.94 -9.79 -7.41
CA VAL A 67 -4.59 -10.72 -6.33
C VAL A 67 -5.44 -10.37 -5.12
N TYR A 68 -6.23 -11.33 -4.66
CA TYR A 68 -7.01 -11.21 -3.44
C TYR A 68 -6.23 -11.79 -2.26
N GLU A 69 -6.48 -11.24 -1.08
CA GLU A 69 -5.86 -11.72 0.15
C GLU A 69 -6.36 -13.14 0.48
N THR A 70 -5.45 -14.06 0.77
CA THR A 70 -5.81 -15.46 1.11
C THR A 70 -6.53 -15.58 2.45
N SER A 71 -6.23 -14.68 3.38
CA SER A 71 -6.77 -14.68 4.75
C SER A 71 -7.19 -13.26 5.16
N PRO A 72 -8.29 -12.72 4.63
CA PRO A 72 -8.71 -11.34 4.88
C PRO A 72 -9.28 -11.12 6.30
N VAL A 73 -9.57 -12.19 7.05
CA VAL A 73 -10.10 -12.11 8.41
C VAL A 73 -8.97 -12.12 9.46
N LYS A 74 -7.76 -12.57 9.07
CA LYS A 74 -6.62 -12.69 9.97
C LYS A 74 -5.76 -11.42 9.92
N ILE A 75 -5.54 -10.81 11.07
CA ILE A 75 -4.64 -9.67 11.20
C ILE A 75 -3.18 -10.09 11.00
N LYS A 76 -2.45 -9.30 10.21
CA LYS A 76 -1.05 -9.53 9.85
C LYS A 76 -0.25 -8.27 10.10
N ASN A 77 1.05 -8.46 10.30
CA ASN A 77 2.01 -7.37 10.23
C ASN A 77 2.66 -7.42 8.85
N PHE A 78 2.77 -6.29 8.17
CA PHE A 78 3.36 -6.17 6.85
C PHE A 78 4.58 -5.27 6.92
N GLY A 79 5.73 -5.78 6.47
CA GLY A 79 6.91 -4.97 6.22
C GLY A 79 6.91 -4.48 4.78
N ILE A 80 7.09 -3.17 4.61
CA ILE A 80 7.12 -2.49 3.33
C ILE A 80 8.48 -1.85 3.16
N TRP A 81 9.21 -2.32 2.15
CA TRP A 81 10.42 -1.68 1.66
C TRP A 81 10.02 -0.73 0.54
N LEU A 82 10.31 0.54 0.74
CA LEU A 82 9.99 1.59 -0.20
C LEU A 82 11.21 2.46 -0.49
N ARG A 83 11.26 2.97 -1.71
CA ARG A 83 12.10 4.09 -2.09
C ARG A 83 11.19 5.29 -2.32
N TYR A 84 11.58 6.46 -1.85
CA TYR A 84 10.84 7.67 -2.14
C TYR A 84 11.76 8.85 -2.42
N ASP A 85 11.27 9.76 -3.26
CA ASP A 85 11.94 11.02 -3.54
C ASP A 85 11.46 12.07 -2.53
N SER A 86 12.41 12.58 -1.73
CA SER A 86 12.23 13.78 -0.92
C SER A 86 12.45 15.03 -1.77
N ARG A 87 12.43 16.21 -1.14
CA ARG A 87 12.76 17.46 -1.83
C ARG A 87 14.24 17.58 -2.18
N SER A 88 15.10 16.85 -1.46
CA SER A 88 16.56 16.98 -1.56
C SER A 88 17.24 15.77 -2.19
N GLY A 89 16.55 14.63 -2.33
CA GLY A 89 17.14 13.42 -2.88
C GLY A 89 16.25 12.20 -2.74
N THR A 90 16.78 11.04 -3.11
CA THR A 90 16.03 9.77 -3.05
C THR A 90 16.46 8.95 -1.84
N HIS A 91 15.51 8.47 -1.04
CA HIS A 91 15.79 7.74 0.19
C HIS A 91 15.08 6.38 0.22
N ASN A 92 15.77 5.39 0.76
CA ASN A 92 15.18 4.09 1.06
C ASN A 92 14.59 4.10 2.48
N MET A 93 13.46 3.43 2.66
CA MET A 93 12.80 3.32 3.95
C MET A 93 12.17 1.95 4.11
N TYR A 94 12.21 1.45 5.33
CA TYR A 94 11.47 0.27 5.76
C TYR A 94 10.39 0.69 6.76
N ARG A 95 9.14 0.36 6.51
CA ARG A 95 8.00 0.65 7.39
C ARG A 95 7.18 -0.61 7.66
N GLU A 96 6.49 -0.63 8.79
CA GLU A 96 5.64 -1.73 9.21
C GLU A 96 4.22 -1.22 9.42
N TYR A 97 3.24 -1.98 8.95
CA TYR A 97 1.82 -1.69 9.14
C TYR A 97 1.10 -2.95 9.59
N ARG A 98 0.14 -2.79 10.50
CA ARG A 98 -0.72 -3.87 10.97
C ARG A 98 -2.08 -3.73 10.28
N ASP A 99 -2.41 -4.69 9.43
CA ASP A 99 -3.62 -4.66 8.60
C ASP A 99 -4.09 -6.10 8.28
N LEU A 100 -5.30 -6.23 7.76
CA LEU A 100 -5.89 -7.49 7.30
C LEU A 100 -5.40 -7.90 5.91
N THR A 101 -5.13 -6.93 5.04
CA THR A 101 -4.78 -7.17 3.63
C THR A 101 -3.51 -6.42 3.21
N VAL A 102 -2.78 -6.96 2.23
CA VAL A 102 -1.61 -6.29 1.64
C VAL A 102 -2.02 -4.94 1.02
N GLY A 103 -3.14 -4.90 0.28
CA GLY A 103 -3.66 -3.66 -0.33
C GLY A 103 -3.99 -2.58 0.71
N GLY A 104 -4.59 -2.99 1.85
CA GLY A 104 -4.82 -2.12 3.00
C GLY A 104 -3.53 -1.56 3.58
N ALA A 105 -2.55 -2.43 3.87
CA ALA A 105 -1.26 -2.03 4.43
C ALA A 105 -0.49 -1.05 3.52
N VAL A 106 -0.47 -1.31 2.20
CA VAL A 106 0.14 -0.38 1.24
C VAL A 106 -0.65 0.92 1.15
N THR A 107 -1.97 0.90 1.25
CA THR A 107 -2.81 2.11 1.32
C THR A 107 -2.47 2.95 2.56
N GLN A 108 -2.34 2.31 3.73
CA GLN A 108 -1.86 2.98 4.94
C GLN A 108 -0.47 3.59 4.71
N CYS A 109 0.42 2.87 4.03
CA CYS A 109 1.75 3.36 3.70
C CYS A 109 1.74 4.63 2.85
N TYR A 110 0.93 4.69 1.80
CA TYR A 110 0.80 5.89 0.99
C TYR A 110 0.24 7.08 1.79
N ARG A 111 -0.75 6.84 2.66
CA ARG A 111 -1.32 7.89 3.53
C ARG A 111 -0.31 8.40 4.53
N ASP A 112 0.43 7.49 5.16
CA ASP A 112 1.41 7.79 6.19
C ASP A 112 2.65 8.53 5.64
N MET A 113 3.13 8.12 4.46
CA MET A 113 4.18 8.85 3.74
C MET A 113 3.73 10.27 3.33
N GLY A 114 2.47 10.42 2.95
CA GLY A 114 1.87 11.74 2.70
C GLY A 114 1.77 12.59 3.97
N ALA A 115 1.39 12.00 5.10
CA ALA A 115 1.24 12.71 6.37
C ALA A 115 2.57 13.12 7.00
N ARG A 116 3.53 12.19 7.10
CA ARG A 116 4.81 12.41 7.81
C ARG A 116 5.87 13.12 6.97
N HIS A 117 5.91 12.83 5.66
CA HIS A 117 6.98 13.33 4.78
C HIS A 117 6.47 14.20 3.63
N ARG A 118 5.15 14.44 3.53
CA ARG A 118 4.53 15.12 2.38
C ARG A 118 4.89 14.47 1.04
N ALA A 119 5.24 13.18 1.07
CA ALA A 119 5.63 12.43 -0.11
C ALA A 119 4.38 12.13 -0.95
N ARG A 120 4.41 12.51 -2.22
CA ARG A 120 3.30 12.27 -3.15
C ARG A 120 3.37 10.84 -3.67
N ALA A 121 2.22 10.28 -4.04
CA ALA A 121 2.14 8.90 -4.51
C ALA A 121 2.99 8.61 -5.76
N HIS A 122 3.27 9.61 -6.61
CA HIS A 122 4.17 9.43 -7.75
C HIS A 122 5.65 9.34 -7.37
N SER A 123 6.04 9.91 -6.23
CA SER A 123 7.41 9.90 -5.70
C SER A 123 7.71 8.65 -4.89
N ILE A 124 6.69 7.86 -4.53
CA ILE A 124 6.84 6.64 -3.71
C ILE A 124 6.86 5.41 -4.63
N GLN A 125 7.88 4.58 -4.46
CA GLN A 125 8.07 3.32 -5.14
C GLN A 125 8.09 2.20 -4.10
N ILE A 126 7.12 1.29 -4.19
CA ILE A 126 7.10 0.09 -3.35
C ILE A 126 8.01 -0.96 -4.00
N ILE A 127 9.05 -1.37 -3.28
CA ILE A 127 10.03 -2.35 -3.77
C ILE A 127 9.56 -3.75 -3.41
N LYS A 128 9.17 -3.94 -2.14
CA LYS A 128 8.78 -5.24 -1.61
C LYS A 128 7.77 -5.07 -0.48
N VAL A 129 6.82 -6.01 -0.40
CA VAL A 129 5.87 -6.12 0.70
C VAL A 129 5.77 -7.58 1.11
N ASP A 130 6.09 -7.86 2.38
CA ASP A 130 5.99 -9.20 2.97
C ASP A 130 5.21 -9.17 4.28
N SER A 131 4.54 -10.28 4.58
CA SER A 131 4.01 -10.51 5.93
C SER A 131 5.16 -10.90 6.88
N ILE A 132 5.14 -10.34 8.08
CA ILE A 132 6.20 -10.48 9.07
C ILE A 132 5.62 -11.11 10.35
N PRO A 133 6.22 -12.18 10.88
CA PRO A 133 5.80 -12.76 12.15
C PRO A 133 6.05 -11.78 13.30
N ALA A 134 5.21 -11.81 14.34
CA ALA A 134 5.24 -10.85 15.44
C ALA A 134 6.65 -10.67 16.06
N ALA A 135 7.40 -11.77 16.24
CA ALA A 135 8.76 -11.76 16.79
C ALA A 135 9.78 -10.98 15.94
N LYS A 136 9.59 -10.87 14.62
CA LYS A 136 10.52 -10.18 13.70
C LYS A 136 10.15 -8.73 13.42
N THR A 137 9.02 -8.25 13.96
CA THR A 137 8.66 -6.83 13.85
C THR A 137 9.69 -5.95 14.57
N ARG A 138 9.92 -4.75 14.04
CA ARG A 138 10.96 -3.83 14.54
C ARG A 138 10.35 -2.56 15.11
N ARG A 139 9.17 -2.13 14.63
CA ARG A 139 8.59 -0.83 14.99
C ARG A 139 7.79 -0.91 16.30
N VAL A 140 8.12 -0.05 17.26
CA VAL A 140 7.50 -0.02 18.60
C VAL A 140 5.98 0.12 18.54
N HIS A 141 5.48 1.00 17.66
CA HIS A 141 4.04 1.21 17.49
C HIS A 141 3.28 0.01 16.91
N VAL A 142 3.97 -0.95 16.28
CA VAL A 142 3.38 -2.24 15.88
C VAL A 142 3.51 -3.24 17.02
N LYS A 143 4.70 -3.30 17.66
CA LYS A 143 4.98 -4.21 18.77
C LYS A 143 4.04 -4.05 19.96
N GLN A 144 3.62 -2.83 20.29
CA GLN A 144 2.70 -2.58 21.42
C GLN A 144 1.34 -3.28 21.27
N PHE A 145 0.94 -3.65 20.04
CA PHE A 145 -0.31 -4.37 19.78
C PHE A 145 -0.14 -5.90 19.84
N HIS A 146 1.04 -6.41 20.17
CA HIS A 146 1.30 -7.84 20.31
C HIS A 146 1.11 -8.31 21.76
N ASP A 147 -0.10 -8.12 22.28
CA ASP A 147 -0.50 -8.60 23.60
C ASP A 147 -1.81 -9.38 23.49
N SER A 148 -1.82 -10.59 24.04
CA SER A 148 -2.99 -11.49 24.08
C SER A 148 -4.06 -11.01 25.06
N LYS A 149 -3.68 -10.22 26.05
CA LYS A 149 -4.57 -9.66 27.09
C LYS A 149 -4.80 -8.15 26.90
N ILE A 150 -4.56 -7.64 25.69
CA ILE A 150 -4.63 -6.21 25.40
C ILE A 150 -5.99 -5.64 25.79
N LYS A 151 -5.98 -4.57 26.59
CA LYS A 151 -7.18 -3.87 27.05
C LYS A 151 -6.88 -2.38 27.16
N PHE A 152 -7.76 -1.55 26.60
CA PHE A 152 -7.66 -0.10 26.69
C PHE A 152 -9.05 0.54 26.72
N PRO A 153 -9.29 1.56 27.55
CA PRO A 153 -10.52 2.33 27.52
C PRO A 153 -10.52 3.35 26.37
N LEU A 154 -11.71 3.70 25.88
CA LEU A 154 -11.90 4.87 25.02
C LEU A 154 -12.19 6.10 25.89
N VAL A 155 -11.12 6.76 26.36
CA VAL A 155 -11.17 7.80 27.41
C VAL A 155 -12.04 9.02 27.05
N GLN A 156 -11.98 9.49 25.81
CA GLN A 156 -12.71 10.67 25.35
C GLN A 156 -13.42 10.38 24.03
N ARG A 157 -14.72 10.08 24.11
CA ARG A 157 -15.57 9.79 22.96
C ARG A 157 -16.33 11.04 22.53
N VAL A 158 -15.76 11.74 21.55
CA VAL A 158 -16.30 12.99 21.01
C VAL A 158 -17.40 12.68 19.98
N HIS A 159 -18.61 13.19 20.18
CA HIS A 159 -19.70 13.03 19.21
C HIS A 159 -19.34 13.67 17.85
N HIS A 160 -19.56 12.97 16.74
CA HIS A 160 -19.38 13.54 15.41
C HIS A 160 -20.35 14.72 15.18
N LYS A 161 -19.87 15.76 14.49
CA LYS A 161 -20.60 17.03 14.30
C LYS A 161 -21.98 16.83 13.68
N GLY A 162 -22.13 15.89 12.74
CA GLY A 162 -23.41 15.57 12.09
C GLY A 162 -24.48 14.98 13.02
N ASN A 163 -24.08 14.41 14.16
CA ASN A 163 -25.00 13.83 15.13
C ASN A 163 -25.33 14.82 16.27
N ARG A 164 -24.76 16.03 16.24
CA ARG A 164 -25.05 17.06 17.25
C ARG A 164 -26.15 17.95 16.73
N LYS A 165 -27.14 18.22 17.60
CA LYS A 165 -28.07 19.33 17.35
C LYS A 165 -27.26 20.63 17.31
N LEU A 166 -27.61 21.52 16.37
CA LEU A 166 -26.99 22.84 16.26
C LEU A 166 -27.15 23.63 17.56
N PHE A 167 -28.34 23.54 18.16
CA PHE A 167 -28.66 24.10 19.47
C PHE A 167 -29.10 22.96 20.41
N SER A 168 -28.57 22.97 21.62
CA SER A 168 -28.92 22.02 22.67
C SER A 168 -28.78 22.70 24.02
N PHE A 169 -29.78 22.53 24.88
CA PHE A 169 -29.72 22.98 26.28
C PHE A 169 -28.83 22.07 27.14
N ARG A 170 -28.61 20.82 26.70
CA ARG A 170 -27.76 19.84 27.41
C ARG A 170 -26.32 19.93 26.90
N LYS A 171 -25.37 20.01 27.84
CA LYS A 171 -23.93 19.89 27.56
C LYS A 171 -23.59 18.47 27.08
N PRO A 172 -22.70 18.30 26.08
CA PRO A 172 -22.31 16.97 25.62
C PRO A 172 -21.47 16.24 26.67
N ARG A 173 -21.71 14.93 26.83
CA ARG A 173 -20.90 14.03 27.66
C ARG A 173 -19.94 13.25 26.76
N THR A 174 -18.67 13.17 27.13
CA THR A 174 -17.62 12.49 26.34
C THR A 174 -17.05 11.24 27.04
N TYR A 175 -17.34 11.09 28.33
CA TYR A 175 -17.03 9.90 29.11
C TYR A 175 -18.30 9.05 29.25
N PHE A 176 -18.23 7.78 28.85
CA PHE A 176 -19.30 6.83 29.09
C PHE A 176 -18.74 5.66 29.90
N GLN A 177 -19.51 5.21 30.87
CA GLN A 177 -19.26 3.96 31.59
C GLN A 177 -19.57 2.77 30.68
#